data_AF-A0A8J5TLX9-F1
#
_entry.id   AF-A0A8J5TLX9-F1
#
_cell.length_a   1.000
_cell.length_b   1.000
_cell.length_c   1.000
_cell.angle_alpha   90.00
_cell.angle_beta   90.00
_cell.angle_gamma   90.00
#
_symmetry.space_group_name_H-M   'P 1'
#
loop_
_entity.id
_entity.type
_entity.pdbx_description
1 polymer ?
#
loop_
_entity_poly.entity_id
_entity_poly.type
_entity_poly.pdbx_seq_one_letter_code
_entity_poly.pdbx_strand_id
1 'polypeptide(L)'
;MSRFLGLPPILVAGMTPTTVSWDFVTATMDAGYHIELSGGGYLNGLMMTDAITKIEKAIPAGRGISVNLIYVNPRAMAWQIPLIGKLQSEGVPIEGLTIGAGVPSMDVAQEYIETLGLKHISFKPGSVDAIQSVINIARANPHFPIMLQWTGGRGGGHHSFEDFHQSILQMYGRIRRQENIILVAGSGFGGADDTYPYITGEWAKKYGYPPMPFDGCLFGSRMMVAKEAHTSKDVKEAIVAAPGLEDSDWEQTYKGPAGGVVTVRSEMGEPMHKLATRGVRFWAEMDQKIFSLPKQKRVTELNRNKDYIIKKLNDDYQKVWFGRNKEGNAVDLADMTYAEVLRRLVELLYIGHQSRWIHRSYAFLVGDYIHRLEERLASTPGKASLLQSYSELNEPFEVTDRILTAYPEAETQTLNAQDVQHFLILCRRPAQKPVNFIPVLDENFEFYFKKDSLWQSEDLDAVVG
;
A
#
# COMPACT_ATOMS: atom_id res chain seq x y z
N MET A 1 0.82 26.82 -10.36
CA MET A 1 1.09 26.03 -9.13
C MET A 1 1.91 26.81 -8.10
N SER A 2 3.12 27.26 -8.44
CA SER A 2 4.04 27.89 -7.46
C SER A 2 3.46 29.12 -6.75
N ARG A 3 2.77 30.01 -7.49
CA ARG A 3 2.08 31.17 -6.89
C ARG A 3 0.98 30.78 -5.89
N PHE A 4 0.28 29.69 -6.16
CA PHE A 4 -0.79 29.21 -5.30
C PHE A 4 -0.23 28.59 -4.02
N LEU A 5 0.77 27.72 -4.16
CA LEU A 5 1.39 27.03 -3.02
C LEU A 5 2.37 27.91 -2.21
N GLY A 6 2.93 28.96 -2.83
CA GLY A 6 4.07 29.70 -2.27
C GLY A 6 5.38 28.89 -2.28
N LEU A 7 5.46 27.83 -3.09
CA LEU A 7 6.55 26.85 -3.13
C LEU A 7 7.01 26.58 -4.58
N PRO A 8 8.16 25.92 -4.80
CA PRO A 8 8.54 25.45 -6.14
C PRO A 8 7.41 24.63 -6.80
N PRO A 9 7.25 24.69 -8.13
CA PRO A 9 6.21 23.95 -8.86
C PRO A 9 6.56 22.46 -9.04
N ILE A 10 7.09 21.86 -7.97
CA ILE A 10 7.52 20.47 -7.87
C ILE A 10 6.89 19.90 -6.60
N LEU A 11 6.14 18.81 -6.73
CA LEU A 11 5.54 18.12 -5.58
C LEU A 11 5.93 16.66 -5.50
N VAL A 12 5.99 16.12 -4.28
CA VAL A 12 6.13 14.68 -4.03
C VAL A 12 4.74 14.08 -3.86
N ALA A 13 4.39 13.11 -4.72
CA ALA A 13 3.05 12.55 -4.72
C ALA A 13 2.80 11.59 -3.56
N GLY A 14 1.54 11.46 -3.16
CA GLY A 14 1.11 10.49 -2.17
C GLY A 14 1.33 9.06 -2.66
N MET A 15 2.22 8.32 -1.99
CA MET A 15 2.58 6.93 -2.28
C MET A 15 2.42 6.11 -1.01
N THR A 16 1.56 5.09 -1.04
CA THR A 16 1.23 4.27 0.15
C THR A 16 2.44 3.72 0.91
N PRO A 17 3.47 3.11 0.29
CA PRO A 17 4.63 2.69 1.06
C PRO A 17 5.45 3.90 1.53
N THR A 18 5.82 4.81 0.63
CA THR A 18 6.90 5.77 0.91
C THR A 18 6.46 7.05 1.62
N THR A 19 5.27 7.58 1.34
CA THR A 19 4.80 8.83 1.96
C THR A 19 3.77 8.62 3.06
N VAL A 20 3.68 7.40 3.60
CA VAL A 20 2.97 7.17 4.87
C VAL A 20 3.81 7.66 6.06
N SER A 21 5.14 7.55 5.96
CA SER A 21 6.07 7.92 7.03
C SER A 21 6.07 9.42 7.27
N TRP A 22 5.61 9.80 8.47
CA TRP A 22 5.38 11.18 8.87
C TRP A 22 6.67 12.03 8.82
N ASP A 23 7.80 11.42 9.13
CA ASP A 23 9.12 12.06 9.16
C ASP A 23 9.65 12.34 7.75
N PHE A 24 9.48 11.43 6.79
CA PHE A 24 9.77 11.70 5.38
C PHE A 24 8.93 12.85 4.82
N VAL A 25 7.65 12.91 5.21
CA VAL A 25 6.76 14.03 4.88
C VAL A 25 7.29 15.34 5.46
N THR A 26 7.65 15.37 6.75
CA THR A 26 8.20 16.57 7.38
C THR A 26 9.52 17.02 6.75
N ALA A 27 10.46 16.10 6.50
CA ALA A 27 11.74 16.41 5.88
C ALA A 27 11.57 17.03 4.48
N THR A 28 10.59 16.53 3.71
CA THR A 28 10.26 17.10 2.40
C THR A 28 9.64 18.51 2.52
N MET A 29 8.80 18.73 3.53
CA MET A 29 8.20 20.04 3.79
C MET A 29 9.25 21.07 4.24
N ASP A 30 10.19 20.66 5.10
CA ASP A 30 11.34 21.44 5.57
C ASP A 30 12.28 21.81 4.42
N ALA A 31 12.47 20.90 3.47
CA ALA A 31 13.21 21.16 2.22
C ALA A 31 12.52 22.18 1.29
N GLY A 32 11.33 22.68 1.66
CA GLY A 32 10.62 23.71 0.92
C GLY A 32 9.75 23.18 -0.23
N TYR A 33 9.39 21.89 -0.22
CA TYR A 33 8.57 21.29 -1.27
C TYR A 33 7.18 20.88 -0.76
N HIS A 34 6.22 20.78 -1.68
CA HIS A 34 4.89 20.23 -1.40
C HIS A 34 4.95 18.69 -1.42
N ILE A 35 4.30 18.05 -0.47
CA ILE A 35 4.19 16.59 -0.39
C ILE A 35 2.82 16.19 0.16
N GLU A 36 2.34 15.03 -0.27
CA GLU A 36 1.08 14.46 0.20
C GLU A 36 1.34 13.31 1.18
N LEU A 37 0.81 13.43 2.40
CA LEU A 37 0.75 12.33 3.35
C LEU A 37 -0.17 11.24 2.80
N SER A 38 0.34 10.03 2.61
CA SER A 38 -0.47 8.92 2.12
C SER A 38 -1.36 8.35 3.21
N GLY A 39 -2.67 8.56 3.09
CA GLY A 39 -3.68 7.97 3.96
C GLY A 39 -3.81 6.45 3.84
N GLY A 40 -3.31 5.86 2.74
CA GLY A 40 -3.51 4.45 2.41
C GLY A 40 -2.83 3.46 3.37
N GLY A 41 -1.83 3.89 4.13
CA GLY A 41 -1.11 3.03 5.08
C GLY A 41 -1.68 3.04 6.51
N TYR A 42 -2.68 3.88 6.81
CA TYR A 42 -3.29 3.96 8.13
C TYR A 42 -4.48 3.01 8.26
N LEU A 43 -4.47 2.16 9.29
CA LEU A 43 -5.51 1.15 9.52
C LEU A 43 -6.73 1.71 10.27
N ASN A 44 -6.55 2.78 11.03
CA ASN A 44 -7.59 3.41 11.83
C ASN A 44 -7.30 4.89 12.08
N GLY A 45 -8.30 5.61 12.60
CA GLY A 45 -8.20 7.04 12.85
C GLY A 45 -7.16 7.45 13.90
N LEU A 46 -6.90 6.62 14.91
CA LEU A 46 -5.90 6.93 15.94
C LEU A 46 -4.49 6.99 15.36
N MET A 47 -4.12 5.99 14.54
CA MET A 47 -2.81 5.96 13.88
C MET A 47 -2.61 7.16 12.95
N MET A 48 -3.64 7.51 12.17
CA MET A 48 -3.57 8.65 11.26
C MET A 48 -3.49 9.98 12.01
N THR A 49 -4.24 10.13 13.10
CA THR A 49 -4.21 11.33 13.95
C THR A 49 -2.84 11.52 14.60
N ASP A 50 -2.24 10.45 15.12
CA ASP A 50 -0.90 10.51 15.71
C ASP A 50 0.15 10.99 14.70
N ALA A 51 0.12 10.45 13.48
CA ALA A 51 1.04 10.87 12.42
C ALA A 51 0.82 12.33 11.98
N ILE A 52 -0.44 12.75 11.78
CA ILE A 52 -0.75 14.15 11.45
C ILE A 52 -0.30 15.10 12.56
N THR A 53 -0.50 14.73 13.83
CA THR A 53 -0.06 15.52 14.99
C THR A 53 1.46 15.65 15.04
N LYS A 54 2.20 14.59 14.68
CA LYS A 54 3.67 14.63 14.59
C LYS A 54 4.12 15.57 13.47
N ILE A 55 3.46 15.53 12.31
CA ILE A 55 3.73 16.44 11.19
C ILE A 55 3.45 17.88 11.60
N GLU A 56 2.27 18.17 12.14
CA GLU A 56 1.87 19.51 12.60
C GLU A 56 2.92 20.14 13.52
N LYS A 57 3.49 19.36 14.45
CA LYS A 57 4.50 19.84 15.41
C LYS A 57 5.90 20.05 14.80
N ALA A 58 6.19 19.42 13.67
CA ALA A 58 7.52 19.39 13.07
C ALA A 58 7.64 20.27 11.82
N ILE A 59 6.55 20.56 11.11
CA ILE A 59 6.58 21.35 9.87
C ILE A 59 6.87 22.84 10.12
N PRO A 60 7.37 23.58 9.11
CA PRO A 60 7.59 25.02 9.23
C PRO A 60 6.28 25.76 9.50
N ALA A 61 6.32 26.75 10.39
CA ALA A 61 5.14 27.53 10.76
C ALA A 61 4.44 28.14 9.53
N GLY A 62 3.12 28.01 9.46
CA GLY A 62 2.30 28.49 8.35
C GLY A 62 2.23 27.57 7.13
N ARG A 63 2.87 26.38 7.16
CA ARG A 63 2.72 25.36 6.12
C ARG A 63 1.46 24.52 6.37
N GLY A 64 0.72 24.24 5.29
CA GLY A 64 -0.41 23.31 5.29
C GLY A 64 -0.01 21.87 4.95
N ILE A 65 -0.76 20.92 5.54
CA ILE A 65 -0.67 19.48 5.30
C ILE A 65 -1.65 19.11 4.18
N SER A 66 -1.16 18.37 3.18
CA SER A 66 -1.98 17.71 2.17
C SER A 66 -2.07 16.22 2.45
N VAL A 67 -3.28 15.65 2.37
CA VAL A 67 -3.52 14.21 2.59
C VAL A 67 -3.98 13.57 1.29
N ASN A 68 -3.37 12.45 0.88
CA ASN A 68 -3.79 11.64 -0.26
C ASN A 68 -4.60 10.42 0.20
N LEU A 69 -5.85 10.31 -0.24
CA LEU A 69 -6.75 9.18 0.01
C LEU A 69 -7.01 8.36 -1.27
N ILE A 70 -7.46 7.11 -1.09
CA ILE A 70 -7.66 6.14 -2.18
C ILE A 70 -9.16 5.90 -2.37
N TYR A 71 -9.72 6.34 -3.50
CA TYR A 71 -11.16 6.33 -3.75
C TYR A 71 -11.77 4.92 -3.81
N VAL A 72 -11.04 3.96 -4.39
CA VAL A 72 -11.46 2.55 -4.47
C VAL A 72 -11.45 1.80 -3.13
N ASN A 73 -11.08 2.45 -2.02
CA ASN A 73 -11.18 1.90 -0.68
C ASN A 73 -12.27 2.62 0.15
N PRO A 74 -13.57 2.40 -0.13
CA PRO A 74 -14.66 3.11 0.53
C PRO A 74 -14.71 2.84 2.05
N ARG A 75 -14.26 1.66 2.49
CA ARG A 75 -14.16 1.33 3.92
C ARG A 75 -13.19 2.25 4.65
N ALA A 76 -12.06 2.60 4.03
CA ALA A 76 -11.12 3.55 4.61
C ALA A 76 -11.67 4.98 4.55
N MET A 77 -12.20 5.39 3.41
CA MET A 77 -12.76 6.73 3.23
C MET A 77 -13.89 7.06 4.23
N ALA A 78 -14.71 6.05 4.59
CA ALA A 78 -15.81 6.20 5.53
C ALA A 78 -15.38 6.75 6.90
N TRP A 79 -14.13 6.51 7.33
CA TRP A 79 -13.59 7.12 8.56
C TRP A 79 -12.55 8.20 8.29
N GLN A 80 -11.82 8.15 7.16
CA GLN A 80 -10.78 9.13 6.83
C GLN A 80 -11.34 10.52 6.52
N ILE A 81 -12.44 10.61 5.76
CA ILE A 81 -13.03 11.90 5.39
C ILE A 81 -13.58 12.64 6.63
N PRO A 82 -14.43 12.02 7.50
CA PRO A 82 -14.86 12.68 8.72
C PRO A 82 -13.71 13.04 9.66
N LEU A 83 -12.65 12.21 9.70
CA LEU A 83 -11.46 12.51 10.50
C LEU A 83 -10.75 13.78 10.03
N ILE A 84 -10.56 13.95 8.72
CA ILE A 84 -9.94 15.15 8.15
C ILE A 84 -10.76 16.39 8.50
N GLY A 85 -12.08 16.35 8.29
CA GLY A 85 -12.95 17.47 8.63
C GLY A 85 -12.91 17.81 10.12
N LYS A 86 -12.91 16.79 10.99
CA LYS A 86 -12.76 16.97 12.44
C LYS A 86 -11.44 17.65 12.79
N LEU A 87 -10.31 17.10 12.35
CA LEU A 87 -8.98 17.64 12.68
C LEU A 87 -8.80 19.07 12.16
N GLN A 88 -9.28 19.36 10.95
CA GLN A 88 -9.27 20.70 10.39
C GLN A 88 -10.08 21.67 11.28
N SER A 89 -11.28 21.26 11.73
CA SER A 89 -12.12 22.09 12.61
C SER A 89 -11.52 22.31 14.00
N GLU A 90 -10.63 21.41 14.44
CA GLU A 90 -9.87 21.50 15.70
C GLU A 90 -8.61 22.39 15.56
N GLY A 91 -8.34 22.92 14.36
CA GLY A 91 -7.25 23.86 14.09
C GLY A 91 -5.97 23.22 13.54
N VAL A 92 -5.98 21.90 13.29
CA VAL A 92 -4.85 21.22 12.63
C VAL A 92 -4.71 21.78 11.20
N PRO A 93 -3.50 22.13 10.73
CA PRO A 93 -3.30 22.84 9.46
C PRO A 93 -3.44 21.91 8.24
N ILE A 94 -4.56 21.19 8.10
CA ILE A 94 -4.88 20.40 6.91
C ILE A 94 -5.52 21.32 5.88
N GLU A 95 -4.79 21.58 4.78
CA GLU A 95 -5.18 22.55 3.76
C GLU A 95 -5.52 21.89 2.41
N GLY A 96 -5.06 20.64 2.21
CA GLY A 96 -5.19 19.94 0.95
C GLY A 96 -5.72 18.51 1.10
N LEU A 97 -6.59 18.11 0.18
CA LEU A 97 -7.02 16.73 0.01
C LEU A 97 -6.76 16.28 -1.43
N THR A 98 -6.08 15.16 -1.60
CA THR A 98 -5.89 14.53 -2.91
C THR A 98 -6.66 13.21 -2.95
N ILE A 99 -7.50 13.05 -3.97
CA ILE A 99 -8.21 11.79 -4.21
C ILE A 99 -7.53 11.05 -5.38
N GLY A 100 -6.91 9.92 -5.04
CA GLY A 100 -6.26 9.01 -5.99
C GLY A 100 -7.13 7.80 -6.35
N ALA A 101 -6.74 7.11 -7.42
CA ALA A 101 -7.40 5.88 -7.91
C ALA A 101 -8.90 6.05 -8.18
N GLY A 102 -9.31 7.21 -8.68
CA GLY A 102 -10.70 7.50 -9.01
C GLY A 102 -10.99 9.00 -8.93
N VAL A 103 -12.01 9.43 -9.66
CA VAL A 103 -12.57 10.78 -9.53
C VAL A 103 -13.97 10.62 -8.94
N PRO A 104 -14.29 11.26 -7.80
CA PRO A 104 -15.62 11.20 -7.21
C PRO A 104 -16.71 11.72 -8.15
N SER A 105 -17.96 11.38 -7.86
CA SER A 105 -19.09 12.04 -8.51
C SER A 105 -19.13 13.53 -8.14
N MET A 106 -19.86 14.33 -8.92
CA MET A 106 -20.00 15.76 -8.68
C MET A 106 -20.46 16.06 -7.25
N ASP A 107 -21.52 15.41 -6.78
CA ASP A 107 -22.11 15.66 -5.46
C ASP A 107 -21.12 15.34 -4.33
N VAL A 108 -20.36 14.25 -4.46
CA VAL A 108 -19.34 13.86 -3.46
C VAL A 108 -18.17 14.85 -3.46
N ALA A 109 -17.73 15.29 -4.64
CA ALA A 109 -16.69 16.31 -4.73
C ALA A 109 -17.14 17.66 -4.15
N GLN A 110 -18.40 18.05 -4.41
CA GLN A 110 -19.03 19.25 -3.86
C GLN A 110 -19.04 19.19 -2.32
N GLU A 111 -19.47 18.07 -1.75
CA GLU A 111 -19.46 17.85 -0.30
C GLU A 111 -18.06 18.05 0.29
N TYR A 112 -17.02 17.48 -0.32
CA TYR A 112 -15.64 17.64 0.18
C TYR A 112 -15.16 19.09 0.12
N ILE A 113 -15.49 19.81 -0.95
CA ILE A 113 -15.10 21.22 -1.14
C ILE A 113 -15.79 22.12 -0.11
N GLU A 114 -17.07 21.91 0.15
CA GLU A 114 -17.87 22.79 1.00
C GLU A 114 -17.70 22.50 2.50
N THR A 115 -17.48 21.24 2.88
CA THR A 115 -17.57 20.82 4.30
C THR A 115 -16.23 20.70 5.01
N LEU A 116 -15.14 20.41 4.30
CA LEU A 116 -13.86 20.07 4.93
C LEU A 116 -12.97 21.29 5.24
N GLY A 117 -13.36 22.49 4.82
CA GLY A 117 -12.62 23.73 5.08
C GLY A 117 -11.21 23.77 4.46
N LEU A 118 -11.02 23.05 3.35
CA LEU A 118 -9.73 22.94 2.64
C LEU A 118 -9.45 24.21 1.82
N LYS A 119 -8.18 24.46 1.53
CA LYS A 119 -7.74 25.53 0.61
C LYS A 119 -7.60 25.05 -0.84
N HIS A 120 -7.41 23.74 -1.04
CA HIS A 120 -7.45 23.12 -2.36
C HIS A 120 -7.85 21.65 -2.28
N ILE A 121 -8.28 21.12 -3.42
CA ILE A 121 -8.48 19.70 -3.63
C ILE A 121 -7.70 19.27 -4.88
N SER A 122 -7.25 18.03 -4.90
CA SER A 122 -6.54 17.46 -6.04
C SER A 122 -7.21 16.17 -6.48
N PHE A 123 -7.23 15.93 -7.79
CA PHE A 123 -7.71 14.68 -8.38
C PHE A 123 -6.62 14.10 -9.26
N LYS A 124 -6.51 12.76 -9.27
CA LYS A 124 -5.60 12.00 -10.15
C LYS A 124 -6.40 11.29 -11.25
N PRO A 125 -6.88 11.99 -12.30
CA PRO A 125 -7.61 11.35 -13.38
C PRO A 125 -6.67 10.49 -14.22
N GLY A 126 -7.14 9.28 -14.59
CA GLY A 126 -6.38 8.32 -15.40
C GLY A 126 -6.95 8.09 -16.80
N SER A 127 -7.94 8.89 -17.24
CA SER A 127 -8.57 8.80 -18.56
C SER A 127 -9.12 10.15 -19.03
N VAL A 128 -9.43 10.27 -20.32
CA VAL A 128 -10.07 11.47 -20.90
C VAL A 128 -11.41 11.80 -20.22
N ASP A 129 -12.23 10.78 -19.96
CA ASP A 129 -13.51 10.96 -19.26
C ASP A 129 -13.30 11.43 -17.81
N ALA A 130 -12.31 10.89 -17.11
CA ALA A 130 -11.96 11.33 -15.77
C ALA A 130 -11.46 12.79 -15.76
N ILE A 131 -10.66 13.21 -16.76
CA ILE A 131 -10.29 14.61 -16.96
C ILE A 131 -11.54 15.47 -17.15
N GLN A 132 -12.49 15.01 -17.97
CA GLN A 132 -13.73 15.74 -18.20
C GLN A 132 -14.58 15.88 -16.92
N SER A 133 -14.60 14.87 -16.06
CA SER A 133 -15.23 14.95 -14.73
C SER A 133 -14.57 16.01 -13.85
N VAL A 134 -13.24 16.06 -13.79
CA VAL A 134 -12.50 17.11 -13.05
C VAL A 134 -12.82 18.51 -13.60
N ILE A 135 -12.90 18.67 -14.93
CA ILE A 135 -13.32 19.94 -15.56
C ILE A 135 -14.73 20.34 -15.13
N ASN A 136 -15.66 19.38 -15.03
CA ASN A 136 -17.02 19.67 -14.60
C ASN A 136 -17.06 20.10 -13.13
N ILE A 137 -16.31 19.42 -12.24
CA ILE A 137 -16.16 19.82 -10.83
C ILE A 137 -15.58 21.22 -10.72
N ALA A 138 -14.56 21.53 -11.52
CA ALA A 138 -13.95 22.86 -11.55
C ALA A 138 -14.92 23.95 -12.03
N ARG A 139 -15.73 23.65 -13.04
CA ARG A 139 -16.78 24.57 -13.52
C ARG A 139 -17.82 24.87 -12.46
N ALA A 140 -18.20 23.87 -11.66
CA ALA A 140 -19.16 24.03 -10.57
C ALA A 140 -18.59 24.84 -9.39
N ASN A 141 -17.26 24.91 -9.25
CA ASN A 141 -16.56 25.55 -8.13
C ASN A 141 -15.54 26.58 -8.62
N PRO A 142 -15.95 27.64 -9.37
CA PRO A 142 -15.05 28.48 -10.16
C PRO A 142 -14.02 29.27 -9.34
N HIS A 143 -14.22 29.43 -8.03
CA HIS A 143 -13.31 30.13 -7.12
C HIS A 143 -12.50 29.20 -6.21
N PHE A 144 -12.70 27.88 -6.32
CA PHE A 144 -11.99 26.90 -5.51
C PHE A 144 -10.82 26.28 -6.31
N PRO A 145 -9.58 26.33 -5.79
CA PRO A 145 -8.41 25.76 -6.47
C PRO A 145 -8.49 24.23 -6.58
N ILE A 146 -8.33 23.72 -7.80
CA ILE A 146 -8.36 22.28 -8.08
C ILE A 146 -7.07 21.88 -8.80
N MET A 147 -6.26 21.02 -8.18
CA MET A 147 -5.10 20.44 -8.85
C MET A 147 -5.51 19.20 -9.66
N LEU A 148 -5.30 19.26 -10.97
CA LEU A 148 -5.43 18.12 -11.86
C LEU A 148 -4.05 17.47 -11.99
N GLN A 149 -3.82 16.41 -11.21
CA GLN A 149 -2.58 15.65 -11.21
C GLN A 149 -2.66 14.55 -12.27
N TRP A 150 -2.27 14.88 -13.49
CA TRP A 150 -2.32 13.95 -14.62
C TRP A 150 -1.19 12.92 -14.53
N THR A 151 -1.57 11.64 -14.55
CA THR A 151 -0.62 10.51 -14.58
C THR A 151 -1.02 9.53 -15.68
N GLY A 152 -0.13 9.33 -16.65
CA GLY A 152 -0.28 8.29 -17.68
C GLY A 152 0.14 6.90 -17.19
N GLY A 153 0.00 5.89 -18.06
CA GLY A 153 0.17 4.47 -17.74
C GLY A 153 1.60 4.05 -17.35
N ARG A 154 2.62 4.83 -17.71
CA ARG A 154 4.04 4.56 -17.36
C ARG A 154 4.41 4.81 -15.88
N GLY A 155 3.43 5.08 -15.01
CA GLY A 155 3.65 5.49 -13.63
C GLY A 155 3.95 4.29 -12.71
N GLY A 156 4.65 4.53 -11.61
CA GLY A 156 4.82 3.50 -10.56
C GLY A 156 3.55 3.28 -9.75
N GLY A 157 3.38 2.08 -9.18
CA GLY A 157 2.18 1.75 -8.42
C GLY A 157 0.97 1.55 -9.34
N HIS A 158 -0.24 1.85 -8.85
CA HIS A 158 -1.45 1.77 -9.69
C HIS A 158 -1.35 2.75 -10.86
N HIS A 159 -1.64 2.27 -12.06
CA HIS A 159 -1.56 3.07 -13.28
C HIS A 159 -2.77 2.88 -14.20
N SER A 160 -2.95 3.81 -15.13
CA SER A 160 -3.94 3.65 -16.20
C SER A 160 -3.36 2.82 -17.35
N PHE A 161 -4.20 2.55 -18.36
CA PHE A 161 -3.79 1.98 -19.65
C PHE A 161 -3.47 3.07 -20.68
N GLU A 162 -3.55 4.34 -20.29
CA GLU A 162 -3.50 5.47 -21.22
C GLU A 162 -2.06 5.89 -21.50
N ASP A 163 -1.81 6.23 -22.76
CA ASP A 163 -0.64 7.03 -23.12
C ASP A 163 -0.64 8.38 -22.36
N PHE A 164 0.54 8.83 -21.96
CA PHE A 164 0.67 10.07 -21.20
C PHE A 164 0.29 11.31 -22.02
N HIS A 165 0.64 11.37 -23.30
CA HIS A 165 0.53 12.60 -24.09
C HIS A 165 -0.84 12.76 -24.72
N GLN A 166 -1.39 11.70 -25.31
CA GLN A 166 -2.58 11.76 -26.15
C GLN A 166 -3.80 12.33 -25.42
N SER A 167 -4.02 11.92 -24.17
CA SER A 167 -5.13 12.42 -23.34
C SER A 167 -5.02 13.93 -23.09
N ILE A 168 -3.81 14.44 -22.85
CA ILE A 168 -3.61 15.88 -22.62
C ILE A 168 -3.71 16.66 -23.92
N LEU A 169 -3.15 16.18 -25.04
CA LEU A 169 -3.28 16.86 -26.33
C LEU A 169 -4.74 17.14 -26.69
N GLN A 170 -5.64 16.20 -26.40
CA GLN A 170 -7.09 16.34 -26.64
C GLN A 170 -7.77 17.31 -25.66
N MET A 171 -7.33 17.32 -24.41
CA MET A 171 -8.07 17.98 -23.32
C MET A 171 -7.47 19.31 -22.87
N TYR A 172 -6.22 19.63 -23.24
CA TYR A 172 -5.49 20.79 -22.75
C TYR A 172 -6.27 22.10 -22.94
N GLY A 173 -6.84 22.33 -24.13
CA GLY A 173 -7.66 23.51 -24.38
C GLY A 173 -8.94 23.59 -23.55
N ARG A 174 -9.53 22.45 -23.16
CA ARG A 174 -10.71 22.39 -22.28
C ARG A 174 -10.31 22.65 -20.82
N ILE A 175 -9.19 22.08 -20.39
CA ILE A 175 -8.60 22.29 -19.06
C ILE A 175 -8.29 23.78 -18.87
N ARG A 176 -7.57 24.40 -19.81
CA ARG A 176 -7.14 25.80 -19.71
C ARG A 176 -8.27 26.83 -19.78
N ARG A 177 -9.49 26.42 -20.16
CA ARG A 177 -10.68 27.27 -20.05
C ARG A 177 -11.26 27.35 -18.63
N GLN A 178 -10.73 26.59 -17.68
CA GLN A 178 -11.10 26.67 -16.27
C GLN A 178 -9.92 27.25 -15.50
N GLU A 179 -10.02 28.53 -15.11
CA GLU A 179 -8.91 29.27 -14.49
C GLU A 179 -8.49 28.72 -13.13
N ASN A 180 -9.39 28.02 -12.45
CA ASN A 180 -9.16 27.39 -11.15
C ASN A 180 -8.48 26.01 -11.23
N ILE A 181 -8.24 25.47 -12.44
CA ILE A 181 -7.48 24.22 -12.60
C ILE A 181 -5.98 24.50 -12.64
N ILE A 182 -5.25 23.87 -11.72
CA ILE A 182 -3.80 23.78 -11.70
C ILE A 182 -3.40 22.44 -12.33
N LEU A 183 -2.87 22.46 -13.55
CA LEU A 183 -2.51 21.27 -14.30
C LEU A 183 -1.09 20.81 -13.96
N VAL A 184 -0.96 19.64 -13.33
CA VAL A 184 0.31 19.07 -12.87
C VAL A 184 0.63 17.79 -13.64
N ALA A 185 1.82 17.72 -14.25
CA ALA A 185 2.29 16.54 -14.96
C ALA A 185 2.94 15.54 -13.99
N GLY A 186 2.58 14.27 -14.08
CA GLY A 186 3.21 13.17 -13.35
C GLY A 186 3.32 11.91 -14.18
N SER A 187 4.10 10.91 -13.74
CA SER A 187 4.38 9.63 -14.42
C SER A 187 5.68 9.65 -15.24
N GLY A 188 6.73 9.03 -14.69
CA GLY A 188 8.01 8.80 -15.36
C GLY A 188 9.06 9.91 -15.25
N PHE A 189 8.88 10.89 -14.35
CA PHE A 189 9.83 12.00 -14.19
C PHE A 189 10.91 11.75 -13.14
N GLY A 190 12.15 12.18 -13.43
CA GLY A 190 13.34 11.92 -12.62
C GLY A 190 14.27 13.11 -12.40
N GLY A 191 14.22 14.16 -13.21
CA GLY A 191 15.13 15.29 -13.12
C GLY A 191 14.61 16.56 -13.79
N ALA A 192 15.51 17.53 -13.98
CA ALA A 192 15.18 18.79 -14.64
C ALA A 192 15.09 18.61 -16.16
N ASP A 193 16.01 17.88 -16.78
CA ASP A 193 16.12 17.78 -18.24
C ASP A 193 14.90 17.11 -18.88
N ASP A 194 14.35 16.07 -18.24
CA ASP A 194 13.15 15.36 -18.69
C ASP A 194 11.85 16.10 -18.37
N THR A 195 11.81 16.95 -17.33
CA THR A 195 10.61 17.70 -16.94
C THR A 195 10.50 19.08 -17.57
N TYR A 196 11.61 19.73 -17.87
CA TYR A 196 11.64 21.10 -18.37
C TYR A 196 10.84 21.30 -19.68
N PRO A 197 10.83 20.36 -20.66
CA PRO A 197 9.96 20.46 -21.83
C PRO A 197 8.46 20.51 -21.49
N TYR A 198 8.04 19.91 -20.37
CA TYR A 198 6.64 19.93 -19.91
C TYR A 198 6.28 21.24 -19.23
N ILE A 199 7.20 21.83 -18.46
CA ILE A 199 7.01 23.16 -17.85
C ILE A 199 6.94 24.26 -18.92
N THR A 200 7.81 24.20 -19.93
CA THR A 200 7.81 25.18 -21.04
C THR A 200 6.69 24.93 -22.05
N GLY A 201 6.18 23.70 -22.11
CA GLY A 201 5.17 23.27 -23.07
C GLY A 201 5.73 22.82 -24.41
N GLU A 202 7.05 22.84 -24.61
CA GLU A 202 7.69 22.49 -25.87
C GLU A 202 7.50 21.02 -26.25
N TRP A 203 7.22 20.14 -25.28
CA TRP A 203 6.89 18.74 -25.51
C TRP A 203 5.78 18.54 -26.56
N ALA A 204 4.82 19.46 -26.66
CA ALA A 204 3.68 19.35 -27.57
C ALA A 204 4.06 19.58 -29.05
N LYS A 205 5.15 20.31 -29.31
CA LYS A 205 5.62 20.61 -30.68
C LYS A 205 5.96 19.34 -31.46
N LYS A 206 6.46 18.30 -30.78
CA LYS A 206 6.78 17.00 -31.40
C LYS A 206 5.56 16.27 -31.98
N TYR A 207 4.35 16.68 -31.56
CA TYR A 207 3.08 16.17 -32.06
C TYR A 207 2.36 17.14 -33.01
N GLY A 208 3.02 18.23 -33.44
CA GLY A 208 2.40 19.23 -34.31
C GLY A 208 1.44 20.19 -33.62
N TYR A 209 1.49 20.29 -32.28
CA TYR A 209 0.66 21.20 -31.49
C TYR A 209 1.42 22.46 -31.02
N PRO A 210 0.72 23.56 -30.70
CA PRO A 210 1.31 24.70 -30.00
C PRO A 210 1.90 24.30 -28.64
N PRO A 211 2.80 25.11 -28.03
CA PRO A 211 3.30 24.84 -26.69
C PRO A 211 2.18 24.69 -25.65
N MET A 212 2.24 23.62 -24.86
CA MET A 212 1.25 23.30 -23.82
C MET A 212 1.93 23.21 -22.43
N PRO A 213 2.29 24.34 -21.81
CA PRO A 213 3.00 24.35 -20.53
C PRO A 213 2.16 23.72 -19.42
N PHE A 214 2.78 22.92 -18.57
CA PHE A 214 2.21 22.46 -17.31
C PHE A 214 2.52 23.45 -16.18
N ASP A 215 1.64 23.53 -15.18
CA ASP A 215 1.80 24.47 -14.06
C ASP A 215 2.80 23.97 -13.02
N GLY A 216 3.13 22.68 -13.06
CA GLY A 216 4.14 22.02 -12.24
C GLY A 216 4.26 20.53 -12.54
N CYS A 217 5.18 19.86 -11.84
CA CYS A 217 5.44 18.43 -11.99
C CYS A 217 5.33 17.71 -10.65
N LEU A 218 4.88 16.46 -10.67
CA LEU A 218 4.87 15.58 -9.52
C LEU A 218 5.87 14.43 -9.68
N PHE A 219 6.47 14.03 -8.56
CA PHE A 219 7.48 12.98 -8.50
C PHE A 219 6.99 11.87 -7.56
N GLY A 220 6.92 10.66 -8.11
CA GLY A 220 6.58 9.43 -7.37
C GLY A 220 7.83 8.59 -7.15
N SER A 221 8.03 7.58 -7.99
CA SER A 221 9.12 6.59 -7.89
C SER A 221 10.52 7.20 -7.67
N ARG A 222 10.78 8.38 -8.26
CA ARG A 222 12.03 9.13 -8.08
C ARG A 222 12.39 9.37 -6.62
N MET A 223 11.39 9.59 -5.77
CA MET A 223 11.57 9.96 -4.37
C MET A 223 11.80 8.75 -3.45
N MET A 224 11.56 7.52 -3.93
CA MET A 224 11.69 6.29 -3.14
C MET A 224 13.14 6.00 -2.70
N VAL A 225 14.12 6.59 -3.39
CA VAL A 225 15.56 6.42 -3.06
C VAL A 225 16.13 7.59 -2.26
N ALA A 226 15.30 8.55 -1.85
CA ALA A 226 15.73 9.62 -0.96
C ALA A 226 16.30 9.03 0.34
N LYS A 227 17.30 9.68 0.93
CA LYS A 227 17.93 9.20 2.16
C LYS A 227 16.91 9.11 3.30
N GLU A 228 16.03 10.09 3.37
CA GLU A 228 15.00 10.29 4.38
C GLU A 228 13.79 9.36 4.20
N ALA A 229 13.63 8.74 3.03
CA ALA A 229 12.58 7.75 2.81
C ALA A 229 12.89 6.44 3.56
N HIS A 230 11.86 5.77 4.07
CA HIS A 230 12.01 4.53 4.87
C HIS A 230 12.27 3.28 4.04
N THR A 231 12.25 3.39 2.71
CA THR A 231 12.62 2.30 1.81
C THR A 231 13.96 1.68 2.23
N SER A 232 13.98 0.37 2.44
CA SER A 232 15.16 -0.32 2.97
C SER A 232 16.35 -0.16 2.02
N LYS A 233 17.57 -0.19 2.54
CA LYS A 233 18.80 0.09 1.77
C LYS A 233 18.91 -0.79 0.52
N ASP A 234 18.76 -2.10 0.67
CA ASP A 234 18.87 -3.05 -0.45
C ASP A 234 17.73 -2.86 -1.47
N VAL A 235 16.56 -2.38 -1.03
CA VAL A 235 15.47 -1.99 -1.93
C VAL A 235 15.83 -0.74 -2.72
N LYS A 236 16.44 0.28 -2.08
CA LYS A 236 16.94 1.48 -2.79
C LYS A 236 17.99 1.08 -3.83
N GLU A 237 18.91 0.19 -3.49
CA GLU A 237 19.91 -0.33 -4.43
C GLU A 237 19.26 -1.07 -5.60
N ALA A 238 18.26 -1.91 -5.35
CA ALA A 238 17.50 -2.59 -6.39
C ALA A 238 16.70 -1.62 -7.29
N ILE A 239 16.14 -0.53 -6.74
CA ILE A 239 15.48 0.52 -7.53
C ILE A 239 16.48 1.22 -8.44
N VAL A 240 17.67 1.57 -7.93
CA VAL A 240 18.72 2.22 -8.72
C VAL A 240 19.27 1.28 -9.80
N ALA A 241 19.38 -0.01 -9.51
CA ALA A 241 19.86 -1.01 -10.44
C ALA A 241 18.85 -1.37 -11.55
N ALA A 242 17.56 -1.05 -11.37
CA ALA A 242 16.55 -1.29 -12.38
C ALA A 242 16.77 -0.37 -13.59
N PRO A 243 17.05 -0.90 -14.79
CA PRO A 243 17.23 -0.07 -15.97
C PRO A 243 15.92 0.65 -16.31
N GLY A 244 15.96 1.91 -16.71
CA GLY A 244 14.75 2.60 -17.17
C GLY A 244 14.18 2.03 -18.47
N LEU A 245 12.99 2.48 -18.85
CA LEU A 245 12.42 2.32 -20.19
C LEU A 245 12.19 3.69 -20.80
N GLU A 246 12.32 3.75 -22.12
CA GLU A 246 11.80 4.86 -22.91
C GLU A 246 10.26 4.83 -22.93
N ASP A 247 9.67 5.99 -23.19
CA ASP A 247 8.23 6.17 -23.28
C ASP A 247 7.55 5.31 -24.37
N SER A 248 8.28 4.93 -25.41
CA SER A 248 7.75 4.05 -26.46
C SER A 248 7.60 2.59 -26.02
N ASP A 249 8.27 2.19 -24.93
CA ASP A 249 8.45 0.79 -24.56
C ASP A 249 7.75 0.40 -23.25
N TRP A 250 7.14 1.34 -22.54
CA TRP A 250 6.54 1.06 -21.22
C TRP A 250 5.42 0.00 -21.31
N GLU A 251 4.67 -0.09 -22.42
CA GLU A 251 3.61 -1.10 -22.59
C GLU A 251 4.15 -2.55 -22.60
N GLN A 252 5.46 -2.74 -22.80
CA GLN A 252 6.07 -4.07 -22.74
C GLN A 252 5.95 -4.70 -21.34
N THR A 253 5.76 -3.90 -20.28
CA THR A 253 5.60 -4.36 -18.90
C THR A 253 4.38 -5.25 -18.68
N TYR A 254 3.35 -5.16 -19.54
CA TYR A 254 2.18 -6.05 -19.52
C TYR A 254 2.49 -7.47 -19.99
N LYS A 255 3.55 -7.64 -20.80
CA LYS A 255 3.95 -8.93 -21.37
C LYS A 255 4.97 -9.66 -20.50
N GLY A 256 5.68 -8.94 -19.65
CA GLY A 256 6.70 -9.47 -18.76
C GLY A 256 7.64 -8.37 -18.24
N PRO A 257 8.77 -8.74 -17.62
CA PRO A 257 9.74 -7.77 -17.14
C PRO A 257 10.32 -6.91 -18.28
N ALA A 258 10.21 -5.59 -18.13
CA ALA A 258 10.81 -4.59 -19.02
C ALA A 258 11.36 -3.46 -18.15
N GLY A 259 12.61 -3.04 -18.35
CA GLY A 259 13.24 -2.00 -17.51
C GLY A 259 13.24 -2.31 -16.02
N GLY A 260 13.51 -3.57 -15.65
CA GLY A 260 13.48 -3.99 -14.24
C GLY A 260 12.10 -3.91 -13.56
N VAL A 261 11.02 -3.56 -14.28
CA VAL A 261 9.65 -3.48 -13.78
C VAL A 261 8.73 -4.44 -14.54
N VAL A 262 7.60 -4.79 -13.94
CA VAL A 262 6.55 -5.60 -14.56
C VAL A 262 5.19 -5.16 -14.05
N THR A 263 4.16 -5.25 -14.89
CA THR A 263 2.78 -5.00 -14.48
C THR A 263 2.18 -6.26 -13.85
N VAL A 264 1.59 -6.11 -12.68
CA VAL A 264 0.77 -7.14 -12.01
C VAL A 264 -0.61 -6.60 -11.70
N ARG A 265 -1.58 -7.47 -11.38
CA ARG A 265 -2.92 -7.05 -10.96
C ARG A 265 -3.00 -6.96 -9.45
N SER A 266 -3.48 -5.82 -8.96
CA SER A 266 -3.78 -5.58 -7.54
C SER A 266 -4.82 -6.58 -7.00
N GLU A 267 -5.09 -6.53 -5.69
CA GLU A 267 -6.21 -7.27 -5.08
C GLU A 267 -7.60 -6.76 -5.54
N MET A 268 -7.68 -5.51 -6.01
CA MET A 268 -8.90 -4.86 -6.50
C MET A 268 -9.05 -5.00 -8.03
N GLY A 269 -8.03 -5.53 -8.69
CA GLY A 269 -8.05 -5.94 -10.10
C GLY A 269 -7.41 -4.95 -11.07
N GLU A 270 -7.01 -3.77 -10.61
CA GLU A 270 -6.32 -2.74 -11.37
C GLU A 270 -4.85 -3.11 -11.62
N PRO A 271 -4.24 -2.63 -12.72
CA PRO A 271 -2.83 -2.86 -12.99
C PRO A 271 -1.94 -2.02 -12.06
N MET A 272 -0.78 -2.59 -11.73
CA MET A 272 0.21 -1.98 -10.84
C MET A 272 1.63 -2.31 -11.31
N HIS A 273 2.46 -1.29 -11.50
CA HIS A 273 3.89 -1.46 -11.78
C HIS A 273 4.65 -1.73 -10.48
N LYS A 274 5.47 -2.78 -10.50
CA LYS A 274 6.39 -3.17 -9.43
C LYS A 274 7.75 -3.53 -10.01
N LEU A 275 8.80 -3.43 -9.19
CA LEU A 275 10.09 -4.02 -9.52
C LEU A 275 9.93 -5.53 -9.77
N ALA A 276 10.52 -6.03 -10.85
CA ALA A 276 10.40 -7.42 -11.31
C ALA A 276 11.32 -8.37 -10.53
N THR A 277 11.19 -8.39 -9.20
CA THR A 277 11.86 -9.34 -8.31
C THR A 277 11.36 -10.77 -8.54
N ARG A 278 12.02 -11.77 -7.94
CA ARG A 278 11.58 -13.17 -8.01
C ARG A 278 10.12 -13.33 -7.54
N GLY A 279 9.77 -12.72 -6.42
CA GLY A 279 8.41 -12.75 -5.87
C GLY A 279 7.38 -12.05 -6.75
N VAL A 280 7.71 -10.90 -7.35
CA VAL A 280 6.78 -10.19 -8.24
C VAL A 280 6.60 -10.93 -9.58
N ARG A 281 7.63 -11.60 -10.08
CA ARG A 281 7.50 -12.49 -11.25
C ARG A 281 6.59 -13.68 -10.94
N PHE A 282 6.71 -14.25 -9.74
CA PHE A 282 5.79 -15.29 -9.29
C PHE A 282 4.35 -14.76 -9.11
N TRP A 283 4.18 -13.52 -8.64
CA TRP A 283 2.87 -12.86 -8.64
C TRP A 283 2.30 -12.78 -10.06
N ALA A 284 3.06 -12.28 -11.04
CA ALA A 284 2.62 -12.20 -12.42
C ALA A 284 2.21 -13.57 -12.99
N GLU A 285 2.97 -14.63 -12.66
CA GLU A 285 2.61 -16.01 -13.00
C GLU A 285 1.26 -16.43 -12.40
N MET A 286 1.03 -16.15 -11.11
CA MET A 286 -0.23 -16.47 -10.44
C MET A 286 -1.40 -15.67 -11.00
N ASP A 287 -1.20 -14.42 -11.41
CA ASP A 287 -2.20 -13.63 -12.12
C ASP A 287 -2.62 -14.29 -13.43
N GLN A 288 -1.65 -14.78 -14.20
CA GLN A 288 -1.90 -15.40 -15.51
C GLN A 288 -2.52 -16.80 -15.41
N LYS A 289 -2.08 -17.62 -14.45
CA LYS A 289 -2.46 -19.04 -14.36
C LYS A 289 -3.64 -19.30 -13.41
N ILE A 290 -3.74 -18.57 -12.30
CA ILE A 290 -4.72 -18.83 -11.24
C ILE A 290 -5.77 -17.74 -11.17
N PHE A 291 -5.37 -16.47 -11.00
CA PHE A 291 -6.32 -15.39 -10.75
C PHE A 291 -7.08 -14.95 -12.01
N SER A 292 -6.61 -15.30 -13.20
CA SER A 292 -7.36 -15.18 -14.46
C SER A 292 -8.54 -16.16 -14.57
N LEU A 293 -8.51 -17.28 -13.83
CA LEU A 293 -9.55 -18.31 -13.90
C LEU A 293 -10.84 -17.85 -13.20
N PRO A 294 -12.01 -18.34 -13.66
CA PRO A 294 -13.26 -18.22 -12.90
C PRO A 294 -13.10 -18.75 -11.48
N LYS A 295 -13.69 -18.06 -10.49
CA LYS A 295 -13.51 -18.37 -9.05
C LYS A 295 -13.72 -19.84 -8.72
N GLN A 296 -14.70 -20.49 -9.35
CA GLN A 296 -15.06 -21.89 -9.13
C GLN A 296 -13.97 -22.89 -9.57
N LYS A 297 -13.05 -22.49 -10.45
CA LYS A 297 -11.96 -23.35 -10.95
C LYS A 297 -10.64 -23.14 -10.20
N ARG A 298 -10.51 -22.06 -9.43
CA ARG A 298 -9.24 -21.65 -8.81
C ARG A 298 -8.73 -22.67 -7.80
N VAL A 299 -9.57 -23.12 -6.87
CA VAL A 299 -9.17 -24.07 -5.82
C VAL A 299 -8.70 -25.40 -6.41
N THR A 300 -9.38 -25.89 -7.45
CA THR A 300 -8.96 -27.11 -8.16
C THR A 300 -7.58 -26.95 -8.79
N GLU A 301 -7.31 -25.82 -9.45
CA GLU A 301 -6.01 -25.57 -10.08
C GLU A 301 -4.90 -25.31 -9.05
N LEU A 302 -5.22 -24.66 -7.93
CA LEU A 302 -4.32 -24.50 -6.79
C LEU A 302 -3.89 -25.86 -6.24
N ASN A 303 -4.84 -26.76 -5.99
CA ASN A 303 -4.55 -28.10 -5.48
C ASN A 303 -3.74 -28.94 -6.47
N ARG A 304 -3.99 -28.80 -7.78
CA ARG A 304 -3.20 -29.49 -8.82
C ARG A 304 -1.74 -29.06 -8.83
N ASN A 305 -1.44 -27.80 -8.50
CA ASN A 305 -0.09 -27.22 -8.52
C ASN A 305 0.46 -26.96 -7.11
N LYS A 306 -0.10 -27.58 -6.08
CA LYS A 306 0.15 -27.26 -4.67
C LYS A 306 1.63 -27.26 -4.31
N ASP A 307 2.35 -28.33 -4.60
CA ASP A 307 3.77 -28.46 -4.25
C ASP A 307 4.63 -27.41 -4.94
N TYR A 308 4.33 -27.11 -6.21
CA TYR A 308 4.99 -26.06 -6.97
C TYR A 308 4.74 -24.68 -6.34
N ILE A 309 3.49 -24.37 -6.02
CA ILE A 309 3.11 -23.08 -5.42
C ILE A 309 3.78 -22.93 -4.05
N ILE A 310 3.71 -23.95 -3.19
CA ILE A 310 4.36 -23.94 -1.86
C ILE A 310 5.86 -23.72 -1.99
N LYS A 311 6.52 -24.41 -2.91
CA LYS A 311 7.95 -24.21 -3.17
C LYS A 311 8.25 -22.76 -3.56
N LYS A 312 7.51 -22.19 -4.51
CA LYS A 312 7.70 -20.80 -4.97
C LYS A 312 7.38 -19.78 -3.88
N LEU A 313 6.39 -20.03 -3.03
CA LEU A 313 6.08 -19.19 -1.87
C LEU A 313 7.25 -19.14 -0.89
N ASN A 314 7.86 -20.29 -0.59
CA ASN A 314 8.98 -20.38 0.34
C ASN A 314 10.29 -19.85 -0.24
N ASP A 315 10.56 -20.10 -1.52
CA ASP A 315 11.83 -19.74 -2.14
C ASP A 315 11.87 -18.26 -2.58
N ASP A 316 10.78 -17.73 -3.12
CA ASP A 316 10.79 -16.50 -3.91
C ASP A 316 9.85 -15.39 -3.41
N TYR A 317 8.83 -15.72 -2.60
CA TYR A 317 7.77 -14.78 -2.25
C TYR A 317 7.91 -14.22 -0.84
N GLN A 318 7.49 -12.97 -0.65
CA GLN A 318 7.58 -12.28 0.65
C GLN A 318 6.63 -12.83 1.72
N LYS A 319 5.67 -13.68 1.33
CA LYS A 319 4.75 -14.38 2.24
C LYS A 319 4.94 -15.88 2.04
N VAL A 320 5.64 -16.50 2.97
CA VAL A 320 5.96 -17.92 2.91
C VAL A 320 4.74 -18.79 3.18
N TRP A 321 4.83 -20.07 2.80
CA TRP A 321 3.88 -21.06 3.27
C TRP A 321 4.00 -21.21 4.79
N PHE A 322 2.86 -21.14 5.48
CA PHE A 322 2.85 -21.23 6.94
C PHE A 322 3.25 -22.63 7.39
N GLY A 323 2.67 -23.66 6.76
CA GLY A 323 2.76 -25.04 7.21
C GLY A 323 4.16 -25.62 7.17
N ARG A 324 4.80 -25.79 8.33
CA ARG A 324 6.14 -26.37 8.44
C ARG A 324 6.26 -27.22 9.70
N ASN A 325 6.56 -28.50 9.52
CA ASN A 325 6.74 -29.40 10.66
C ASN A 325 8.13 -29.21 11.30
N LYS A 326 8.38 -29.89 12.42
CA LYS A 326 9.66 -29.82 13.16
C LYS A 326 10.89 -30.27 12.36
N GLU A 327 10.72 -31.14 11.37
CA GLU A 327 11.80 -31.54 10.45
C GLU A 327 12.10 -30.48 9.39
N GLY A 328 11.30 -29.41 9.31
CA GLY A 328 11.46 -28.34 8.32
C GLY A 328 10.72 -28.61 7.00
N ASN A 329 9.97 -29.70 6.89
CA ASN A 329 9.20 -30.04 5.70
C ASN A 329 7.94 -29.20 5.61
N ALA A 330 7.57 -28.81 4.39
CA ALA A 330 6.29 -28.17 4.14
C ALA A 330 5.15 -29.18 4.29
N VAL A 331 4.18 -28.86 5.14
CA VAL A 331 3.01 -29.71 5.45
C VAL A 331 1.74 -28.86 5.44
N ASP A 332 0.55 -29.47 5.47
CA ASP A 332 -0.67 -28.71 5.68
C ASP A 332 -0.82 -28.24 7.12
N LEU A 333 -1.55 -27.15 7.32
CA LEU A 333 -1.87 -26.65 8.66
C LEU A 333 -2.54 -27.73 9.55
N ALA A 334 -3.34 -28.61 8.96
CA ALA A 334 -3.99 -29.71 9.67
C ALA A 334 -3.02 -30.82 10.13
N ASP A 335 -1.84 -30.89 9.51
CA ASP A 335 -0.80 -31.88 9.84
C ASP A 335 0.24 -31.32 10.83
N MET A 336 0.14 -30.02 11.18
CA MET A 336 0.99 -29.42 12.19
C MET A 336 0.47 -29.72 13.60
N THR A 337 1.39 -29.86 14.54
CA THR A 337 1.06 -29.92 15.97
C THR A 337 0.73 -28.53 16.54
N TYR A 338 0.03 -28.49 17.68
CA TYR A 338 -0.24 -27.21 18.35
C TYR A 338 1.06 -26.45 18.68
N ALA A 339 2.10 -27.18 19.07
CA ALA A 339 3.41 -26.62 19.35
C ALA A 339 4.09 -26.07 18.09
N GLU A 340 4.03 -26.80 16.97
CA GLU A 340 4.58 -26.34 15.70
C GLU A 340 3.92 -25.04 15.22
N VAL A 341 2.58 -24.94 15.34
CA VAL A 341 1.85 -23.72 14.95
C VAL A 341 2.22 -22.54 15.85
N LEU A 342 2.31 -22.73 17.18
CA LEU A 342 2.72 -21.66 18.10
C LEU A 342 4.12 -21.14 17.76
N ARG A 343 5.09 -22.05 17.61
CA ARG A 343 6.47 -21.69 17.26
C ARG A 343 6.55 -20.97 15.92
N ARG A 344 5.81 -21.47 14.91
CA ARG A 344 5.78 -20.89 13.57
C ARG A 344 5.14 -19.50 13.53
N LEU A 345 4.11 -19.26 14.35
CA LEU A 345 3.53 -17.93 14.53
C LEU A 345 4.57 -16.95 15.08
N VAL A 346 5.28 -17.31 16.15
CA VAL A 346 6.30 -16.46 16.75
C VAL A 346 7.44 -16.20 15.76
N GLU A 347 7.95 -17.25 15.11
CA GLU A 347 9.02 -17.13 14.11
C GLU A 347 8.68 -16.16 12.98
N LEU A 348 7.46 -16.23 12.45
CA LEU A 348 7.08 -15.40 11.29
C LEU A 348 6.61 -14.00 11.67
N LEU A 349 6.15 -13.77 12.90
CA LEU A 349 5.50 -12.51 13.29
C LEU A 349 6.36 -11.64 14.23
N TYR A 350 7.41 -12.22 14.81
CA TYR A 350 8.32 -11.55 15.75
C TYR A 350 9.75 -11.53 15.22
N ILE A 351 10.38 -10.35 15.27
CA ILE A 351 11.74 -10.13 14.79
C ILE A 351 12.69 -10.27 15.99
N GLY A 352 13.23 -11.47 16.16
CA GLY A 352 14.01 -11.85 17.34
C GLY A 352 15.20 -10.93 17.62
N HIS A 353 15.96 -10.54 16.59
CA HIS A 353 17.15 -9.71 16.75
C HIS A 353 16.87 -8.23 17.07
N GLN A 354 15.61 -7.79 16.94
CA GLN A 354 15.15 -6.44 17.30
C GLN A 354 14.17 -6.44 18.47
N SER A 355 13.90 -7.62 19.04
CA SER A 355 12.95 -7.83 20.14
C SER A 355 11.60 -7.11 19.92
N ARG A 356 11.05 -7.17 18.70
CA ARG A 356 9.78 -6.52 18.35
C ARG A 356 8.87 -7.40 17.51
N TRP A 357 7.57 -7.20 17.67
CA TRP A 357 6.58 -7.67 16.71
C TRP A 357 6.62 -6.83 15.45
N ILE A 358 6.40 -7.46 14.29
CA ILE A 358 6.20 -6.73 13.01
C ILE A 358 5.05 -5.72 13.15
N HIS A 359 3.99 -6.12 13.86
CA HIS A 359 2.89 -5.23 14.24
C HIS A 359 2.26 -5.70 15.54
N ARG A 360 1.84 -4.77 16.40
CA ARG A 360 1.29 -5.11 17.73
C ARG A 360 0.09 -6.06 17.67
N SER A 361 -0.71 -5.97 16.61
CA SER A 361 -1.87 -6.86 16.44
C SER A 361 -1.50 -8.34 16.34
N TYR A 362 -0.27 -8.67 15.94
CA TYR A 362 0.17 -10.06 15.89
C TYR A 362 0.42 -10.66 17.27
N ALA A 363 0.82 -9.86 18.27
CA ALA A 363 0.86 -10.34 19.65
C ALA A 363 -0.54 -10.81 20.11
N PHE A 364 -1.60 -10.10 19.71
CA PHE A 364 -2.98 -10.52 20.00
C PHE A 364 -3.36 -11.80 19.27
N LEU A 365 -2.97 -11.95 18.00
CA LEU A 365 -3.17 -13.18 17.23
C LEU A 365 -2.52 -14.39 17.93
N VAL A 366 -1.27 -14.25 18.38
CA VAL A 366 -0.55 -15.32 19.09
C VAL A 366 -1.18 -15.59 20.46
N GLY A 367 -1.58 -14.56 21.19
CA GLY A 367 -2.25 -14.72 22.49
C GLY A 367 -3.59 -15.45 22.38
N ASP A 368 -4.42 -15.09 21.41
CA ASP A 368 -5.69 -15.78 21.16
C ASP A 368 -5.47 -17.25 20.73
N TYR A 369 -4.42 -17.51 19.96
CA TYR A 369 -4.05 -18.89 19.61
C TYR A 369 -3.60 -19.70 20.85
N ILE A 370 -2.80 -19.09 21.75
CA ILE A 370 -2.40 -19.71 23.02
C ILE A 370 -3.63 -20.04 23.86
N HIS A 371 -4.57 -19.12 24.02
CA HIS A 371 -5.80 -19.40 24.75
C HIS A 371 -6.57 -20.58 24.15
N ARG A 372 -6.64 -20.66 22.82
CA ARG A 372 -7.29 -21.79 22.15
C ARG A 372 -6.57 -23.12 22.40
N LEU A 373 -5.24 -23.11 22.39
CA LEU A 373 -4.41 -24.26 22.72
C LEU A 373 -4.68 -24.73 24.16
N GLU A 374 -4.69 -23.80 25.12
CA GLU A 374 -4.97 -24.11 26.52
C GLU A 374 -6.39 -24.64 26.72
N GLU A 375 -7.40 -24.03 26.11
CA GLU A 375 -8.80 -24.50 26.13
C GLU A 375 -8.93 -25.94 25.61
N ARG A 376 -8.15 -26.29 24.59
CA ARG A 376 -8.20 -27.61 23.96
C ARG A 376 -7.52 -28.68 24.82
N LEU A 377 -6.36 -28.35 25.39
CA LEU A 377 -5.47 -29.30 26.05
C LEU A 377 -5.59 -29.29 27.58
N ALA A 378 -6.37 -28.38 28.17
CA ALA A 378 -6.64 -28.40 29.60
C ALA A 378 -7.44 -29.64 30.00
N SER A 379 -6.85 -30.47 30.86
CA SER A 379 -7.48 -31.67 31.43
C SER A 379 -8.49 -31.38 32.54
N THR A 380 -8.53 -30.14 33.07
CA THR A 380 -9.36 -29.78 34.22
C THR A 380 -10.07 -28.45 33.97
N PRO A 381 -11.43 -28.41 34.02
CA PRO A 381 -12.18 -27.18 33.91
C PRO A 381 -11.81 -26.17 35.01
N GLY A 382 -11.83 -24.87 34.67
CA GLY A 382 -11.61 -23.79 35.63
C GLY A 382 -10.16 -23.50 35.99
N LYS A 383 -9.18 -24.17 35.35
CA LYS A 383 -7.77 -23.78 35.46
C LYS A 383 -7.57 -22.40 34.82
N ALA A 384 -6.92 -21.49 35.53
CA ALA A 384 -6.56 -20.19 34.97
C ALA A 384 -5.58 -20.37 33.81
N SER A 385 -5.70 -19.54 32.77
CA SER A 385 -4.74 -19.48 31.66
C SER A 385 -3.35 -19.15 32.18
N LEU A 386 -2.31 -19.71 31.57
CA LEU A 386 -0.93 -19.34 31.87
C LEU A 386 -0.50 -18.04 31.18
N LEU A 387 -1.29 -17.55 30.22
CA LEU A 387 -1.15 -16.23 29.63
C LEU A 387 -2.19 -15.30 30.28
N GLN A 388 -1.79 -14.56 31.31
CA GLN A 388 -2.72 -13.68 32.03
C GLN A 388 -2.88 -12.33 31.32
N SER A 389 -1.87 -11.89 30.57
CA SER A 389 -1.92 -10.64 29.80
C SER A 389 -1.13 -10.74 28.49
N TYR A 390 -1.66 -10.13 27.44
CA TYR A 390 -0.95 -10.00 26.15
C TYR A 390 0.29 -9.10 26.22
N SER A 391 0.54 -8.40 27.33
CA SER A 391 1.83 -7.73 27.57
C SER A 391 2.97 -8.72 27.80
N GLU A 392 2.70 -9.93 28.28
CA GLU A 392 3.72 -10.98 28.46
C GLU A 392 4.35 -11.39 27.13
N LEU A 393 3.58 -11.27 26.03
CA LEU A 393 4.05 -11.52 24.68
C LEU A 393 5.04 -10.46 24.15
N ASN A 394 5.50 -9.53 24.98
CA ASN A 394 6.72 -8.77 24.65
C ASN A 394 7.95 -9.69 24.57
N GLU A 395 7.95 -10.79 25.35
CA GLU A 395 8.96 -11.84 25.36
C GLU A 395 8.33 -13.19 24.90
N PRO A 396 7.96 -13.33 23.62
CA PRO A 396 7.14 -14.46 23.17
C PRO A 396 7.83 -15.82 23.26
N PHE A 397 9.17 -15.87 23.23
CA PHE A 397 9.92 -17.12 23.34
C PHE A 397 9.77 -17.74 24.73
N GLU A 398 9.91 -16.94 25.80
CA GLU A 398 9.72 -17.42 27.18
C GLU A 398 8.28 -17.87 27.42
N VAL A 399 7.31 -17.11 26.91
CA VAL A 399 5.89 -17.49 26.99
C VAL A 399 5.66 -18.81 26.25
N THR A 400 6.21 -18.97 25.04
CA THR A 400 6.08 -20.20 24.26
C THR A 400 6.62 -21.41 25.03
N ASP A 401 7.83 -21.31 25.58
CA ASP A 401 8.45 -22.40 26.33
C ASP A 401 7.64 -22.75 27.59
N ARG A 402 7.15 -21.74 28.31
CA ARG A 402 6.30 -21.93 29.51
C ARG A 402 4.99 -22.62 29.16
N ILE A 403 4.32 -22.22 28.09
CA ILE A 403 3.07 -22.84 27.63
C ILE A 403 3.32 -24.30 27.22
N LEU A 404 4.30 -24.54 26.36
CA LEU A 404 4.55 -25.90 25.83
C LEU A 404 5.07 -26.86 26.90
N THR A 405 5.80 -26.38 27.91
CA THR A 405 6.19 -27.18 29.08
C THR A 405 4.97 -27.61 29.91
N ALA A 406 3.96 -26.74 30.04
CA ALA A 406 2.76 -27.03 30.82
C ALA A 406 1.74 -27.90 30.07
N TYR A 407 1.81 -27.93 28.73
CA TYR A 407 0.92 -28.69 27.84
C TYR A 407 1.76 -29.59 26.89
N PRO A 408 2.45 -30.62 27.40
CA PRO A 408 3.36 -31.44 26.59
C PRO A 408 2.66 -32.19 25.44
N GLU A 409 1.36 -32.45 25.56
CA GLU A 409 0.54 -33.06 24.50
C GLU A 409 0.52 -32.21 23.21
N ALA A 410 0.76 -30.90 23.31
CA ALA A 410 0.85 -29.98 22.18
C ALA A 410 1.97 -30.35 21.19
N GLU A 411 3.00 -31.08 21.64
CA GLU A 411 4.12 -31.54 20.80
C GLU A 411 3.75 -32.73 19.90
N THR A 412 2.69 -33.45 20.23
CA THR A 412 2.30 -34.68 19.55
C THR A 412 0.93 -34.59 18.89
N GLN A 413 0.04 -33.77 19.44
CA GLN A 413 -1.31 -33.64 18.94
C GLN A 413 -1.37 -32.63 17.78
N THR A 414 -1.84 -33.09 16.63
CA THR A 414 -2.14 -32.22 15.48
C THR A 414 -3.37 -31.36 15.73
N LEU A 415 -3.48 -30.24 15.02
CA LEU A 415 -4.62 -29.34 15.15
C LEU A 415 -5.92 -30.10 14.87
N ASN A 416 -6.88 -29.97 15.80
CA ASN A 416 -8.24 -30.41 15.55
C ASN A 416 -8.83 -29.64 14.35
N ALA A 417 -9.66 -30.30 13.54
CA ALA A 417 -10.30 -29.66 12.38
C ALA A 417 -11.06 -28.36 12.73
N GLN A 418 -11.68 -28.29 13.92
CA GLN A 418 -12.34 -27.06 14.40
C GLN A 418 -11.33 -25.94 14.69
N ASP A 419 -10.14 -26.29 15.15
CA ASP A 419 -9.11 -25.33 15.53
C ASP A 419 -8.31 -24.85 14.30
N VAL A 420 -8.20 -25.68 13.26
CA VAL A 420 -7.78 -25.23 11.91
C VAL A 420 -8.71 -24.12 11.42
N GLN A 421 -10.02 -24.34 11.46
CA GLN A 421 -10.99 -23.32 11.03
C GLN A 421 -10.93 -22.06 11.91
N HIS A 422 -10.79 -22.24 13.24
CA HIS A 422 -10.61 -21.12 14.16
C HIS A 422 -9.35 -20.30 13.81
N PHE A 423 -8.21 -20.94 13.57
CA PHE A 423 -6.96 -20.29 13.18
C PHE A 423 -7.11 -19.48 11.88
N LEU A 424 -7.79 -20.04 10.87
CA LEU A 424 -8.04 -19.33 9.61
C LEU A 424 -8.94 -18.09 9.81
N ILE A 425 -9.91 -18.16 10.72
CA ILE A 425 -10.73 -17.00 11.12
C ILE A 425 -9.85 -15.93 11.81
N LEU A 426 -8.96 -16.34 12.72
CA LEU A 426 -8.02 -15.43 13.38
C LEU A 426 -7.10 -14.71 12.37
N CYS A 427 -6.61 -15.43 11.36
CA CYS A 427 -5.75 -14.87 10.31
C CYS A 427 -6.44 -13.78 9.45
N ARG A 428 -7.77 -13.71 9.47
CA ARG A 428 -8.59 -12.77 8.68
C ARG A 428 -9.38 -11.78 9.53
N ARG A 429 -9.10 -11.69 10.83
CA ARG A 429 -9.84 -10.82 11.74
C ARG A 429 -9.81 -9.36 11.27
N PRO A 430 -10.95 -8.64 11.30
CA PRO A 430 -10.99 -7.21 11.04
C PRO A 430 -10.07 -6.42 11.99
N ALA A 431 -9.52 -5.29 11.53
CA ALA A 431 -8.63 -4.40 12.30
C ALA A 431 -7.30 -5.02 12.77
N GLN A 432 -7.01 -6.27 12.39
CA GLN A 432 -5.68 -6.85 12.48
C GLN A 432 -4.89 -6.53 11.21
N LYS A 433 -3.57 -6.33 11.34
CA LYS A 433 -2.69 -6.33 10.17
C LYS A 433 -2.82 -7.71 9.47
N PRO A 434 -3.03 -7.78 8.15
CA PRO A 434 -3.13 -9.05 7.44
C PRO A 434 -1.89 -9.92 7.71
N VAL A 435 -2.07 -11.24 7.85
CA VAL A 435 -0.94 -12.14 8.11
C VAL A 435 0.10 -12.07 6.99
N ASN A 436 1.38 -12.22 7.37
CA ASN A 436 2.54 -12.16 6.48
C ASN A 436 2.95 -13.55 5.95
N PHE A 437 2.02 -14.49 5.90
CA PHE A 437 2.20 -15.86 5.40
C PHE A 437 0.94 -16.36 4.72
N ILE A 438 1.04 -17.50 4.02
CA ILE A 438 -0.07 -18.19 3.39
C ILE A 438 -0.46 -19.41 4.24
N PRO A 439 -1.61 -19.39 4.94
CA PRO A 439 -2.01 -20.49 5.82
C PRO A 439 -2.73 -21.64 5.09
N VAL A 440 -3.30 -21.38 3.91
CA VAL A 440 -4.11 -22.35 3.15
C VAL A 440 -4.20 -21.95 1.67
N LEU A 441 -4.41 -22.94 0.79
CA LEU A 441 -4.74 -22.75 -0.63
C LEU A 441 -6.25 -22.96 -0.87
N ASP A 442 -7.08 -22.01 -0.42
CA ASP A 442 -8.55 -22.04 -0.51
C ASP A 442 -9.09 -20.93 -1.44
N GLU A 443 -10.40 -20.68 -1.40
CA GLU A 443 -11.03 -19.60 -2.15
C GLU A 443 -10.54 -18.19 -1.74
N ASN A 444 -9.87 -18.07 -0.60
CA ASN A 444 -9.31 -16.84 -0.05
C ASN A 444 -7.81 -16.68 -0.35
N PHE A 445 -7.21 -17.59 -1.13
CA PHE A 445 -5.79 -17.54 -1.47
C PHE A 445 -5.36 -16.17 -2.05
N GLU A 446 -6.15 -15.56 -2.94
CA GLU A 446 -5.83 -14.24 -3.52
C GLU A 446 -5.71 -13.15 -2.45
N PHE A 447 -6.56 -13.20 -1.42
CA PHE A 447 -6.51 -12.27 -0.30
C PHE A 447 -5.20 -12.44 0.48
N TYR A 448 -4.86 -13.67 0.89
CA TYR A 448 -3.60 -13.91 1.61
C TYR A 448 -2.38 -13.53 0.78
N PHE A 449 -2.41 -13.83 -0.52
CA PHE A 449 -1.31 -13.60 -1.45
C PHE A 449 -1.03 -12.11 -1.70
N LYS A 450 -2.07 -11.31 -1.97
CA LYS A 450 -1.92 -9.93 -2.45
C LYS A 450 -2.09 -8.85 -1.37
N LYS A 451 -2.88 -9.11 -0.32
CA LYS A 451 -3.22 -8.08 0.68
C LYS A 451 -1.98 -7.60 1.43
N ASP A 452 -1.84 -6.29 1.62
CA ASP A 452 -0.80 -5.69 2.47
C ASP A 452 0.63 -6.16 2.10
N SER A 453 0.96 -5.94 0.83
CA SER A 453 2.14 -6.48 0.14
C SER A 453 3.15 -5.40 -0.29
N LEU A 454 3.16 -4.28 0.44
CA LEU A 454 3.98 -3.09 0.14
C LEU A 454 4.95 -2.72 1.26
N TRP A 455 4.54 -2.85 2.53
CA TRP A 455 5.31 -2.41 3.70
C TRP A 455 6.65 -3.15 3.85
N GLN A 456 6.75 -4.37 3.33
CA GLN A 456 7.98 -5.18 3.31
C GLN A 456 9.15 -4.47 2.62
N SER A 457 8.86 -3.54 1.69
CA SER A 457 9.91 -2.76 1.01
C SER A 457 10.59 -1.72 1.91
N GLU A 458 10.01 -1.42 3.07
CA GLU A 458 10.55 -0.46 4.05
C GLU A 458 11.06 -1.16 5.32
N ASP A 459 10.71 -2.43 5.52
CA ASP A 459 11.12 -3.24 6.67
C ASP A 459 11.56 -4.64 6.21
N LEU A 460 12.71 -4.71 5.52
CA LEU A 460 13.26 -5.99 5.05
C LEU A 460 13.64 -6.95 6.17
N ASP A 461 13.97 -6.45 7.37
CA ASP A 461 14.30 -7.29 8.54
C ASP A 461 13.11 -8.16 9.01
N ALA A 462 11.90 -7.78 8.60
CA ALA A 462 10.67 -8.52 8.86
C ALA A 462 10.31 -9.54 7.76
N VAL A 463 11.06 -9.57 6.66
CA VAL A 463 10.86 -10.49 5.54
C VAL A 463 11.71 -11.73 5.78
N VAL A 464 11.13 -12.91 5.56
CA VAL A 464 11.87 -14.17 5.65
C VAL A 464 12.91 -14.22 4.54
N GLY A 465 14.19 -14.31 4.89
CA GLY A 465 15.31 -14.32 3.94
C GLY A 465 16.64 -14.54 4.62
#